data_AF-A0A496VKN2-F1
#
_entry.id   AF-A0A496VKN2-F1
#
_cell.length_a   1.000
_cell.length_b   1.000
_cell.length_c   1.000
_cell.angle_alpha   90.00
_cell.angle_beta   90.00
_cell.angle_gamma   90.00
#
_symmetry.space_group_name_H-M   'P 1'
#
loop_
_entity.id
_entity.type
_entity.pdbx_description
1 polymer ?
#
loop_
_entity_poly.entity_id
_entity_poly.type
_entity_poly.pdbx_seq_one_letter_code
_entity_poly.pdbx_strand_id
1 'polypeptide(L)' 'MIDNESLTKEKSLHFNNLTDFQGHIILSESERTRTEIWTRVMGYHRPVSAFNPGKKSEHAERLHFKEE' A
#
# COMPACT_ATOMS: atom_id res chain seq x y z
N MET A 1 -35.90 -3.56 -20.21
CA MET A 1 -34.44 -3.76 -20.01
C MET A 1 -33.93 -2.41 -19.57
N ILE A 2 -33.45 -2.30 -18.34
CA ILE A 2 -32.89 -1.04 -17.82
C ILE A 2 -31.43 -1.03 -18.22
N ASP A 3 -31.03 0.00 -18.95
CA ASP A 3 -29.70 0.15 -19.52
C ASP A 3 -28.67 0.28 -18.39
N ASN A 4 -27.73 -0.67 -18.35
CA ASN A 4 -26.60 -0.71 -17.40
C ASN A 4 -25.68 0.52 -17.47
N GLU A 5 -25.90 1.41 -18.45
CA GLU A 5 -25.15 2.64 -18.68
C GLU A 5 -25.58 3.78 -17.74
N SER A 6 -26.74 3.67 -17.08
CA SER A 6 -27.22 4.68 -16.13
C SER A 6 -26.63 4.54 -14.72
N LEU A 7 -26.00 3.40 -14.39
CA LEU A 7 -25.38 3.19 -13.06
C LEU A 7 -24.00 3.83 -12.90
N THR A 8 -23.39 4.32 -13.98
CA THR A 8 -22.02 4.86 -13.96
C THR A 8 -21.98 6.38 -13.74
N LYS A 9 -23.10 7.10 -13.85
CA LYS A 9 -23.14 8.57 -13.76
C LYS A 9 -23.61 9.16 -12.42
N GLU A 10 -24.24 8.40 -11.52
CA GLU A 10 -24.73 8.95 -10.24
C GLU A 10 -23.82 8.72 -9.01
N LYS A 11 -22.74 7.94 -9.11
CA LYS A 11 -21.80 7.73 -7.98
C LYS A 11 -20.65 8.75 -7.90
N SER A 12 -20.77 9.90 -8.57
CA SER A 12 -19.70 10.91 -8.66
C SER A 12 -19.54 11.82 -7.42
N LEU A 13 -20.24 11.58 -6.30
CA LEU A 13 -20.13 12.43 -5.10
C LEU A 13 -19.98 11.65 -3.78
N HIS A 14 -19.24 10.53 -3.78
CA HIS A 14 -18.60 10.06 -2.55
C HIS A 14 -17.10 10.22 -2.68
N PHE A 15 -16.61 11.34 -2.16
CA PHE A 15 -15.22 11.79 -2.24
C PHE A 15 -14.21 10.87 -1.54
N ASN A 16 -14.58 9.80 -0.82
CA ASN A 16 -13.60 9.03 -0.03
C ASN A 16 -13.95 7.54 0.17
N ASN A 17 -14.26 6.79 -0.89
CA ASN A 17 -14.22 5.32 -0.81
C ASN A 17 -13.16 4.78 -1.77
N LEU A 18 -11.96 4.55 -1.23
CA LEU A 18 -10.79 4.00 -1.95
C LEU A 18 -10.86 2.47 -2.10
N THR A 19 -11.89 1.84 -1.53
CA THR A 19 -12.10 0.39 -1.52
C THR A 19 -13.52 0.01 -1.91
N ASP A 20 -13.69 -1.14 -2.58
CA ASP A 20 -15.01 -1.69 -2.89
C ASP A 20 -15.63 -2.46 -1.72
N PHE A 21 -16.82 -3.03 -1.91
CA PHE A 21 -17.53 -3.82 -0.89
C PHE A 21 -16.84 -5.14 -0.52
N GLN A 22 -15.86 -5.59 -1.30
CA GLN A 22 -15.04 -6.77 -1.05
C GLN A 22 -13.67 -6.41 -0.44
N GLY A 23 -13.37 -5.12 -0.29
CA GLY A 23 -12.12 -4.60 0.27
C GLY A 23 -11.00 -4.39 -0.76
N HIS A 24 -11.29 -4.46 -2.07
CA HIS A 24 -10.29 -4.23 -3.11
C HIS A 24 -10.03 -2.74 -3.32
N ILE A 25 -8.75 -2.37 -3.50
CA ILE A 25 -8.33 -1.00 -3.78
C ILE A 25 -8.77 -0.62 -5.21
N ILE A 26 -9.58 0.42 -5.34
CA ILE A 26 -10.15 0.88 -6.63
C ILE A 26 -9.15 1.80 -7.38
N LEU A 27 -8.16 2.37 -6.69
CA LEU A 27 -7.15 3.26 -7.28
C LEU A 27 -6.32 2.54 -8.35
N SER A 28 -6.19 3.18 -9.51
CA SER A 28 -5.23 2.81 -10.56
C SER A 28 -3.78 3.01 -10.09
N GLU A 29 -2.81 2.36 -10.74
CA GLU A 29 -1.40 2.49 -10.33
C GLU A 29 -0.87 3.93 -10.39
N SER A 30 -1.31 4.73 -11.38
CA SER A 30 -0.90 6.13 -11.54
C SER A 30 -1.43 7.05 -10.44
N GLU A 31 -2.51 6.67 -9.76
CA GLU A 31 -3.10 7.44 -8.66
C GLU A 31 -2.47 7.08 -7.30
N ARG A 32 -1.63 6.04 -7.24
CA ARG A 32 -1.01 5.58 -5.99
C ARG A 32 0.30 6.31 -5.74
N THR A 33 0.48 6.74 -4.50
CA THR A 33 1.77 7.26 -4.01
C THR A 33 2.58 6.13 -3.41
N ARG A 34 3.86 6.01 -3.79
CA ARG A 34 4.77 5.03 -3.19
C ARG A 34 5.05 5.37 -1.73
N THR A 35 4.79 4.43 -0.84
CA THR A 35 5.18 4.53 0.58
C THR A 35 6.62 4.07 0.76
N GLU A 36 7.40 4.83 1.52
CA GLU A 36 8.72 4.40 1.98
C GLU A 36 8.64 3.67 3.31
N ILE A 37 9.36 2.55 3.41
CA ILE A 37 9.52 1.80 4.64
C ILE A 37 10.83 2.21 5.29
N TRP A 38 10.75 2.62 6.56
CA TRP A 38 11.90 3.04 7.35
C TRP A 38 12.08 2.06 8.52
N THR A 39 13.32 1.65 8.75
CA THR A 39 13.66 0.71 9.84
C THR A 39 14.90 1.17 10.58
N ARG A 40 15.08 0.69 11.81
CA ARG A 40 16.26 0.99 12.61
C ARG A 40 17.47 0.17 12.17
N VAL A 41 18.59 0.84 11.98
CA VAL A 41 19.91 0.27 11.69
C VAL A 41 20.90 0.92 12.64
N MET A 42 21.53 0.13 13.52
CA MET A 42 22.55 0.62 14.47
C MET A 42 22.12 1.89 15.26
N GLY A 43 20.83 2.00 15.59
CA GLY A 43 20.28 3.10 16.40
C GLY A 43 19.58 4.24 15.65
N TYR A 44 19.79 4.40 14.34
CA TYR A 44 19.11 5.44 13.54
C TYR A 44 18.12 4.86 12.53
N HIS A 45 17.18 5.68 12.06
CA HIS A 45 16.22 5.29 11.03
C HIS A 45 16.83 5.47 9.63
N ARG A 46 16.71 4.44 8.80
CA ARG A 46 17.16 4.46 7.41
C ARG A 46 16.05 3.88 6.52
N PRO A 47 15.81 4.47 5.34
CA PRO A 47 14.84 3.90 4.41
C PRO A 47 15.37 2.59 3.83
N VAL A 48 14.51 1.58 3.75
CA VAL A 48 14.83 0.25 3.19
C VAL A 48 15.20 0.36 1.71
N SER A 49 14.65 1.35 0.99
CA SER A 49 14.97 1.66 -0.41
C SER A 49 16.47 1.95 -0.62
N ALA A 50 17.17 2.48 0.40
CA ALA A 50 18.57 2.84 0.33
C ALA A 50 19.53 1.67 0.68
N PHE A 51 19.05 0.45 0.89
CA PHE A 51 19.89 -0.67 1.30
C PHE A 51 20.73 -1.23 0.13
N ASN A 52 21.99 -1.55 0.41
CA ASN A 52 22.83 -2.32 -0.51
C ASN A 52 22.43 -3.82 -0.47
N PRO A 53 22.87 -4.66 -1.42
CA PRO A 53 22.48 -6.07 -1.47
C PRO A 53 22.75 -6.85 -0.18
N GLY A 54 23.91 -6.66 0.45
CA GLY A 54 24.23 -7.31 1.73
C GLY A 54 23.26 -6.92 2.85
N LYS A 55 22.90 -5.64 2.96
CA LYS A 55 21.94 -5.17 3.97
C LYS A 55 20.51 -5.66 3.69
N LYS A 56 20.14 -5.87 2.42
CA LYS A 56 18.85 -6.49 2.06
C LYS A 56 18.78 -7.94 2.54
N SER A 57 19.86 -8.72 2.37
CA SER A 57 19.94 -10.10 2.88
C SER A 57 19.82 -10.14 4.40
N GLU A 58 20.63 -9.34 5.10
CA GLU A 58 20.57 -9.26 6.57
C GLU A 58 19.17 -8.84 7.07
N HIS A 59 18.49 -7.93 6.37
CA HIS A 59 17.15 -7.51 6.74
C HIS A 59 16.10 -8.60 6.55
N ALA A 60 16.22 -9.40 5.48
CA ALA A 60 15.30 -10.51 5.19
C ALA A 60 15.40 -11.65 6.20
N GLU A 61 16.56 -11.81 6.84
CA GLU A 61 16.81 -12.84 7.86
C GLU A 61 16.34 -12.40 9.27
N ARG A 62 15.82 -11.18 9.44
CA ARG A 62 15.34 -10.70 10.74
C ARG A 62 14.06 -11.41 11.13
N LEU A 63 14.00 -11.85 12.39
CA LEU A 63 12.79 -12.40 12.98
C LEU A 63 11.97 -11.30 13.64
N HIS A 64 10.66 -11.30 13.37
CA HIS A 64 9.71 -10.41 14.02
C HIS A 64 9.19 -11.02 15.31
N PHE A 65 9.00 -10.18 16.32
CA PHE A 65 8.29 -10.58 17.52
C PHE A 65 6.85 -10.96 17.18
N LYS A 66 6.36 -12.03 17.81
CA LYS A 66 4.96 -12.47 17.72
C LYS A 66 4.38 -12.44 19.13
N GLU A 67 3.32 -11.67 19.31
CA GLU A 67 2.54 -11.66 20.55
C GLU A 67 1.72 -12.96 20.65
N GLU A 68 1.66 -13.55 21.84
CA GLU A 68 0.87 -14.76 22.16
C GLU A 68 -0.59 -14.43 22.50
#